data_AF-D8P3Q3-F1
#
_entry.id   AF-D8P3Q3-F1
#
_cell.length_a   1.000
_cell.length_b   1.000
_cell.length_c   1.000
_cell.angle_alpha   90.00
_cell.angle_beta   90.00
_cell.angle_gamma   90.00
#
_symmetry.space_group_name_H-M   'P 1'
#
loop_
_entity.id
_entity.type
_entity.pdbx_description
1 polymer ?
#
loop_
_entity_poly.entity_id
_entity_poly.type
_entity_poly.pdbx_seq_one_letter_code
_entity_poly.pdbx_strand_id
1 'polypeptide(L)'
;MALLDGKPVVSFQVFRSRGASEISVAEDVRAAIARLQAERPNVRVTEVCNLVKPVSDAYTASMHALYEGAILAVLVVWLFLRDWRATFVSAVALPLSIIPTFAAMQVLGFTLNGVTLPALTLVVGILVDDAIVEVENIVRHLRNGKPPFEAALEAAQEIGLAVIATSLILMGIVTKNSILLAEYAIVAQRDHGMSRTEALIDACHKRARPIVMTTVAMTAGMVPMALGLEGDAGFRAPMAVAVIGGLLTSTLLSLLVVPVVFKKVDDLKAWVLRWLPGIRPRRGGTQPSPPQV
;
A
#
# COMPACT_ATOMS: atom_id res chain seq x y z
N MET A 1 -4.85 26.33 45.43
CA MET A 1 -4.70 27.77 45.12
C MET A 1 -3.66 27.87 44.01
N ALA A 2 -4.00 28.40 42.84
CA ALA A 2 -3.02 28.54 41.76
C ALA A 2 -2.18 29.80 42.03
N LEU A 3 -0.86 29.68 41.88
CA LEU A 3 0.10 30.78 42.05
C LEU A 3 0.86 30.94 40.74
N LEU A 4 1.03 32.18 40.28
CA LEU A 4 1.91 32.55 39.17
C LEU A 4 2.92 33.56 39.70
N ASP A 5 4.22 33.24 39.63
CA ASP A 5 5.31 34.05 40.18
C ASP A 5 5.07 34.48 41.65
N GLY A 6 4.51 33.56 42.45
CA GLY A 6 4.21 33.79 43.88
C GLY A 6 2.94 34.60 44.17
N LYS A 7 2.20 35.07 43.15
CA LYS A 7 0.93 35.79 43.33
C LYS A 7 -0.28 34.87 43.13
N PRO A 8 -1.35 34.99 43.94
CA PRO A 8 -2.59 34.23 43.74
C PRO A 8 -3.21 34.54 42.38
N VAL A 9 -3.51 33.50 41.59
CA VAL A 9 -4.15 33.62 40.28
C VAL A 9 -5.31 32.65 40.14
N VAL A 10 -6.19 32.93 39.18
CA VAL A 10 -7.22 32.00 38.72
C VAL A 10 -6.71 31.37 37.42
N SER A 11 -6.51 30.06 37.42
CA SER A 11 -6.13 29.30 36.22
C SER A 11 -7.33 28.58 35.64
N PHE A 12 -7.40 28.54 34.32
CA PHE A 12 -8.32 27.70 33.57
C PHE A 12 -7.57 27.05 32.41
N GLN A 13 -8.01 25.87 31.99
CA GLN A 13 -7.45 25.15 30.86
C GLN A 13 -8.52 24.99 29.80
N VAL A 14 -8.13 25.12 28.54
CA VAL A 14 -9.01 24.93 27.40
C VAL A 14 -8.57 23.68 26.66
N PHE A 15 -9.50 22.74 26.50
CA PHE A 15 -9.30 21.53 25.70
C PHE A 15 -10.11 21.65 24.42
N ARG A 16 -9.53 21.22 23.29
CA ARG A 16 -10.29 21.10 22.04
C ARG A 16 -11.30 19.96 22.12
N SER A 17 -12.39 20.11 21.37
CA SER A 17 -13.35 19.03 21.13
C SER A 17 -12.82 18.03 20.09
N ARG A 18 -13.38 16.81 20.05
CA ARG A 18 -13.03 15.81 19.04
C ARG A 18 -13.35 16.34 17.63
N GLY A 19 -12.39 16.25 16.72
CA GLY A 19 -12.51 16.72 15.34
C GLY A 19 -12.15 18.20 15.13
N ALA A 20 -11.96 18.99 16.20
CA ALA A 20 -11.48 20.37 16.08
C ALA A 20 -9.95 20.42 15.93
N SER A 21 -9.46 21.37 15.12
CA SER A 21 -8.02 21.65 14.97
C SER A 21 -7.47 22.35 16.21
N GLU A 22 -6.31 21.91 16.69
CA GLU A 22 -5.64 22.51 17.85
C GLU A 22 -5.22 23.95 17.58
N ILE A 23 -4.85 24.26 16.33
CA ILE A 23 -4.38 25.58 15.92
C ILE A 23 -5.54 26.58 15.89
N SER A 24 -6.66 26.22 15.25
CA SER A 24 -7.82 27.13 15.14
C SER A 24 -8.44 27.43 16.51
N VAL A 25 -8.56 26.42 17.37
CA VAL A 25 -9.08 26.61 18.74
C VAL A 25 -8.17 27.55 19.54
N ALA A 26 -6.84 27.44 19.38
CA ALA A 26 -5.92 28.35 20.05
C ALA A 26 -6.03 29.80 19.55
N GLU A 27 -6.25 30.01 18.26
CA GLU A 27 -6.49 31.34 17.68
C GLU A 27 -7.80 31.95 18.20
N ASP A 28 -8.89 31.17 18.21
CA ASP A 28 -10.19 31.61 18.71
C ASP A 28 -10.14 31.97 20.20
N VAL A 29 -9.44 31.17 21.02
CA VAL A 29 -9.24 31.43 22.45
C VAL A 29 -8.44 32.71 22.66
N ARG A 30 -7.35 32.94 21.89
CA ARG A 30 -6.58 34.19 21.96
C ARG A 30 -7.41 35.40 21.57
N ALA A 31 -8.22 35.29 20.52
CA ALA A 31 -9.13 36.36 20.10
C ALA A 31 -10.17 36.67 21.18
N ALA A 32 -10.73 35.64 21.82
CA ALA A 32 -11.66 35.81 22.93
C ALA A 32 -11.01 36.46 24.17
N ILE A 33 -9.78 36.06 24.51
CA ILE A 33 -9.01 36.67 25.61
C ILE A 33 -8.70 38.13 25.29
N ALA A 34 -8.31 38.46 24.06
CA ALA A 34 -8.04 39.84 23.65
C ALA A 34 -9.28 40.73 23.75
N ARG A 35 -10.46 40.23 23.35
CA ARG A 35 -11.74 40.92 23.54
C ARG A 35 -12.06 41.14 25.01
N LEU A 36 -11.88 40.11 25.84
CA LEU A 36 -12.13 40.19 27.28
C LEU A 36 -11.20 41.21 27.97
N GLN A 37 -9.93 41.29 27.54
CA GLN A 37 -8.98 42.28 28.04
C GLN A 37 -9.34 43.71 27.60
N ALA A 38 -9.88 43.88 26.40
CA ALA A 38 -10.36 45.18 25.91
C ALA A 38 -11.60 45.67 26.68
N GLU A 39 -12.52 44.78 27.01
CA GLU A 39 -13.73 45.10 27.79
C GLU A 39 -13.44 45.27 29.29
N ARG A 40 -12.40 44.62 29.81
CA ARG A 40 -12.03 44.65 31.23
C ARG A 40 -10.53 44.90 31.42
N PRO A 41 -10.08 46.17 31.35
CA PRO A 41 -8.67 46.52 31.52
C PRO A 41 -8.08 46.18 32.90
N ASN A 42 -8.93 45.90 33.89
CA ASN A 42 -8.53 45.50 35.25
C ASN A 42 -8.09 44.02 35.34
N VAL A 43 -8.29 43.22 34.28
CA VAL A 43 -7.98 41.78 34.26
C VAL A 43 -6.83 41.52 33.29
N ARG A 44 -5.72 40.98 33.82
CA ARG A 44 -4.56 40.56 33.02
C ARG A 44 -4.58 39.04 32.87
N VAL A 45 -4.66 38.55 31.64
CA VAL A 45 -4.61 37.11 31.32
C VAL A 45 -3.27 36.81 30.68
N THR A 46 -2.52 35.88 31.27
CA THR A 46 -1.21 35.44 30.78
C THR A 46 -1.26 33.97 30.43
N GLU A 47 -0.76 33.63 29.24
CA GLU A 47 -0.67 32.25 28.77
C GLU A 47 0.50 31.54 29.49
N VAL A 48 0.19 30.50 30.28
CA VAL A 48 1.19 29.81 31.12
C VAL A 48 1.79 28.58 30.42
N CYS A 49 0.94 27.78 29.75
CA CYS A 49 1.35 26.59 29.02
C CYS A 49 0.69 26.57 27.64
N ASN A 50 1.48 26.28 26.60
CA ASN A 50 0.99 26.16 25.23
C ASN A 50 1.50 24.88 24.58
N LEU A 51 0.59 23.94 24.31
CA LEU A 51 0.89 22.70 23.60
C LEU A 51 0.76 22.83 22.08
N VAL A 52 0.11 23.90 21.60
CA VAL A 52 -0.14 24.20 20.19
C VAL A 52 1.03 24.90 19.51
N LYS A 53 1.77 25.74 20.23
CA LYS A 53 2.92 26.49 19.69
C LYS A 53 4.03 25.58 19.16
N PRO A 54 4.47 24.52 19.88
CA PRO A 54 5.40 23.54 19.32
C PRO A 54 4.87 22.86 18.05
N VAL A 55 3.55 22.60 17.95
CA VAL A 55 2.93 22.00 16.77
C VAL A 55 2.95 22.96 15.58
N SER A 56 2.65 24.24 15.80
CA SER A 56 2.72 25.30 14.79
C SER A 56 4.15 25.56 14.31
N ASP A 57 5.10 25.62 15.24
CA ASP A 57 6.52 25.82 14.93
C ASP A 57 7.07 24.63 14.17
N ALA A 58 6.71 23.40 14.56
CA ALA A 58 7.05 22.18 13.82
C ALA A 58 6.43 22.15 12.41
N TYR A 59 5.17 22.57 12.26
CA TYR A 59 4.53 22.70 10.95
C TYR A 59 5.30 23.67 10.04
N THR A 60 5.63 24.86 10.57
CA THR A 60 6.34 25.90 9.82
C THR A 60 7.75 25.43 9.43
N ALA A 61 8.48 24.84 10.37
CA ALA A 61 9.79 24.24 10.11
C ALA A 61 9.72 23.12 9.06
N SER A 62 8.68 22.29 9.11
CA SER A 62 8.46 21.23 8.10
C SER A 62 8.19 21.82 6.72
N MET A 63 7.43 22.92 6.62
CA MET A 63 7.19 23.60 5.34
C MET A 63 8.46 24.23 4.76
N HIS A 64 9.30 24.84 5.59
CA HIS A 64 10.61 25.35 5.13
C HIS A 64 11.50 24.22 4.61
N ALA A 65 11.63 23.13 5.36
CA ALA A 65 12.41 21.96 4.93
C ALA A 65 11.87 21.35 3.62
N LEU A 66 10.54 21.33 3.44
CA LEU A 66 9.91 20.87 2.21
C LEU A 66 10.27 21.75 1.02
N TYR A 67 10.20 23.07 1.16
CA TYR A 67 10.53 23.99 0.06
C TYR A 67 12.03 23.96 -0.27
N GLU A 68 12.90 23.97 0.73
CA GLU A 68 14.34 23.85 0.53
C GLU A 68 14.70 22.51 -0.13
N GLY A 69 14.10 21.41 0.33
CA GLY A 69 14.26 20.08 -0.27
C GLY A 69 13.76 20.02 -1.72
N ALA A 70 12.62 20.63 -2.03
CA ALA A 70 12.08 20.69 -3.39
C ALA A 70 13.00 21.47 -4.34
N ILE A 71 13.53 22.61 -3.90
CA ILE A 71 14.47 23.41 -4.68
C ILE A 71 15.77 22.62 -4.92
N LEU A 72 16.31 21.99 -3.88
CA LEU A 72 17.51 21.14 -4.00
C LEU A 72 17.29 19.96 -4.95
N ALA A 73 16.14 19.30 -4.89
CA ALA A 73 15.80 18.21 -5.81
C ALA A 73 15.80 18.68 -7.27
N VAL A 74 15.17 19.82 -7.56
CA VAL A 74 15.18 20.42 -8.91
C VAL A 74 16.60 20.77 -9.36
N LEU A 75 17.44 21.33 -8.47
CA LEU A 75 18.83 21.65 -8.78
C LEU A 75 19.68 20.40 -9.04
N VAL A 76 19.51 19.32 -8.28
CA VAL A 76 20.21 18.05 -8.48
C VAL A 76 19.80 17.42 -9.81
N VAL A 77 18.50 17.37 -10.11
CA VAL A 77 17.99 16.88 -11.40
C VAL A 77 18.55 17.71 -12.56
N TRP A 78 18.58 19.04 -12.42
CA TRP A 78 19.19 19.93 -13.42
C TRP A 78 20.67 19.65 -13.63
N LEU A 79 21.43 19.45 -12.55
CA LEU A 79 22.85 19.16 -12.59
C LEU A 79 23.15 17.85 -13.34
N PHE A 80 22.35 16.81 -13.12
CA PHE A 80 22.50 15.50 -13.75
C PHE A 80 22.05 15.50 -15.22
N LEU A 81 20.87 16.07 -15.52
CA LEU A 81 20.31 16.02 -16.87
C LEU A 81 20.95 17.04 -17.82
N ARG A 82 21.44 18.17 -17.30
CA ARG A 82 22.09 19.26 -18.04
C ARG A 82 21.28 19.80 -19.22
N ASP A 83 19.96 19.55 -19.22
CA ASP A 83 18.99 19.92 -20.24
C ASP A 83 17.78 20.57 -19.55
N TRP A 84 17.54 21.84 -19.85
CA TRP A 84 16.49 22.64 -19.19
C TRP A 84 15.07 22.10 -19.48
N ARG A 85 14.84 21.48 -20.65
CA ARG A 85 13.55 20.93 -21.04
C ARG A 85 13.26 19.66 -20.24
N ALA A 86 14.26 18.79 -20.13
CA ALA A 86 14.17 17.56 -19.34
C ALA A 86 13.96 17.89 -17.84
N THR A 87 14.72 18.84 -17.31
CA THR A 87 14.54 19.34 -15.93
C THR A 87 13.13 19.88 -15.70
N PHE A 88 12.57 20.63 -16.64
CA PHE A 88 11.22 21.16 -16.50
C PHE A 88 10.17 20.03 -16.48
N VAL A 89 10.30 19.05 -17.37
CA VAL A 89 9.40 17.87 -17.40
C VAL A 89 9.48 17.10 -16.08
N SER A 90 10.69 16.83 -15.57
CA SER A 90 10.88 16.18 -14.27
C SER A 90 10.28 17.02 -13.13
N ALA A 91 10.54 18.33 -13.10
CA ALA A 91 10.04 19.23 -12.06
C ALA A 91 8.50 19.31 -12.00
N VAL A 92 7.82 19.15 -13.14
CA VAL A 92 6.35 19.07 -13.21
C VAL A 92 5.84 17.66 -12.86
N ALA A 93 6.60 16.61 -13.16
CA ALA A 93 6.23 15.24 -12.81
C ALA A 93 6.20 15.00 -11.29
N LEU A 94 7.12 15.63 -10.53
CA LEU A 94 7.17 15.47 -9.06
C LEU A 94 5.89 15.89 -8.34
N PRO A 95 5.32 17.11 -8.53
CA PRO A 95 4.06 17.47 -7.88
C PRO A 95 2.90 16.63 -8.42
N LEU A 96 2.92 16.26 -9.70
CA LEU A 96 1.87 15.45 -10.31
C LEU A 96 1.77 14.05 -9.69
N SER A 97 2.89 13.44 -9.29
CA SER A 97 2.90 12.12 -8.64
C SER A 97 2.39 12.16 -7.19
N ILE A 98 2.52 13.30 -6.51
CA ILE A 98 2.17 13.47 -5.10
C ILE A 98 0.67 13.81 -4.91
N ILE A 99 0.06 14.55 -5.85
CA ILE A 99 -1.35 14.97 -5.76
C ILE A 99 -2.32 13.80 -5.54
N PRO A 100 -2.24 12.66 -6.27
CA PRO A 100 -3.09 11.51 -6.05
C PRO A 100 -2.99 10.94 -4.62
N THR A 101 -1.81 11.00 -4.01
CA THR A 101 -1.59 10.53 -2.64
C THR A 101 -2.39 11.37 -1.63
N PHE A 102 -2.36 12.70 -1.76
CA PHE A 102 -3.17 13.60 -0.93
C PHE A 102 -4.67 13.40 -1.17
N ALA A 103 -5.08 13.20 -2.43
CA ALA A 103 -6.48 12.91 -2.76
C ALA A 103 -6.96 11.61 -2.09
N ALA A 104 -6.15 10.54 -2.14
CA ALA A 104 -6.48 9.28 -1.48
C ALA A 104 -6.55 9.43 0.06
N MET A 105 -5.63 10.17 0.66
CA MET A 105 -5.66 10.48 2.09
C MET A 105 -6.94 11.22 2.47
N GLN A 106 -7.37 12.18 1.66
CA GLN A 106 -8.61 12.92 1.87
C GLN A 106 -9.84 12.02 1.79
N VAL A 107 -9.92 11.14 0.79
CA VAL A 107 -11.03 10.18 0.62
C VAL A 107 -11.11 9.20 1.79
N LEU A 108 -9.96 8.76 2.31
CA LEU A 108 -9.88 7.81 3.42
C LEU A 108 -9.98 8.47 4.80
N GLY A 109 -10.11 9.81 4.87
CA GLY A 109 -10.22 10.55 6.13
C GLY A 109 -8.94 10.62 6.95
N PHE A 110 -7.76 10.43 6.33
CA PHE A 110 -6.47 10.62 6.98
C PHE A 110 -6.10 12.09 7.08
N THR A 111 -5.47 12.48 8.19
CA THR A 111 -5.00 13.84 8.45
C THR A 111 -3.48 13.90 8.48
N LEU A 112 -2.91 15.08 8.21
CA LEU A 112 -1.48 15.32 8.37
C LEU A 112 -1.14 15.45 9.86
N ASN A 113 -0.34 14.53 10.37
CA ASN A 113 0.10 14.49 11.76
C ASN A 113 1.54 13.99 11.88
N GLY A 114 2.07 13.94 13.11
CA GLY A 114 3.45 13.54 13.38
C GLY A 114 3.84 12.12 12.96
N VAL A 115 2.88 11.25 12.60
CA VAL A 115 3.15 9.92 12.04
C VAL A 115 3.09 9.95 10.51
N THR A 116 2.10 10.64 9.92
CA THR A 116 1.93 10.67 8.47
C THR A 116 2.96 11.56 7.78
N LEU A 117 3.47 12.61 8.44
CA LEU A 117 4.47 13.51 7.85
C LEU A 117 5.79 12.79 7.54
N PRO A 118 6.42 12.04 8.47
CA PRO A 118 7.61 11.23 8.14
C PRO A 118 7.33 10.14 7.09
N ALA A 119 6.15 9.51 7.13
CA ALA A 119 5.76 8.51 6.14
C ALA A 119 5.63 9.12 4.73
N LEU A 120 5.03 10.31 4.62
CA LEU A 120 4.94 11.05 3.37
C LEU A 120 6.32 11.43 2.84
N THR A 121 7.25 11.85 3.70
CA THR A 121 8.62 12.15 3.27
C THR A 121 9.29 10.95 2.58
N LEU A 122 9.13 9.73 3.15
CA LEU A 122 9.66 8.52 2.54
C LEU A 122 8.98 8.19 1.20
N VAL A 123 7.65 8.23 1.17
CA VAL A 123 6.85 7.93 -0.03
C VAL A 123 7.13 8.92 -1.15
N VAL A 124 7.24 10.20 -0.83
CA VAL A 124 7.61 11.25 -1.79
C VAL A 124 8.98 10.96 -2.39
N GLY A 125 9.97 10.54 -1.59
CA GLY A 125 11.29 10.13 -2.11
C GLY A 125 11.20 9.01 -3.15
N ILE A 126 10.47 7.94 -2.84
CA ILE A 126 10.27 6.81 -3.75
C ILE A 126 9.55 7.26 -5.04
N LEU A 127 8.47 8.03 -4.92
CA LEU A 127 7.71 8.53 -6.07
C LEU A 127 8.52 9.48 -6.96
N VAL A 128 9.40 10.27 -6.35
CA VAL A 128 10.30 11.19 -7.06
C VAL A 128 11.33 10.40 -7.85
N ASP A 129 11.96 9.41 -7.23
CA ASP A 129 12.95 8.54 -7.87
C ASP A 129 12.35 7.84 -9.10
N ASP A 130 11.16 7.25 -8.97
CA ASP A 130 10.46 6.57 -10.07
C ASP A 130 10.12 7.55 -11.21
N ALA A 131 9.60 8.73 -10.89
CA ALA A 131 9.26 9.75 -11.88
C ALA A 131 10.50 10.27 -12.63
N ILE A 132 11.64 10.40 -11.96
CA ILE A 132 12.91 10.81 -12.58
C ILE A 132 13.38 9.73 -13.56
N VAL A 133 13.34 8.46 -13.17
CA VAL A 133 13.72 7.32 -14.03
C VAL A 133 12.84 7.26 -15.28
N GLU A 134 11.52 7.48 -15.15
CA GLU A 134 10.62 7.52 -16.31
C GLU A 134 10.95 8.67 -17.26
N VAL A 135 11.19 9.88 -16.75
CA VAL A 135 11.54 11.03 -17.60
C VAL A 135 12.89 10.81 -18.29
N GLU A 136 13.88 10.26 -17.58
CA GLU A 136 15.17 9.90 -18.19
C GLU A 136 14.98 8.87 -19.31
N ASN A 137 14.10 7.88 -19.11
CA ASN A 137 13.78 6.89 -20.14
C ASN A 137 13.16 7.53 -21.39
N ILE A 138 12.21 8.46 -21.21
CA ILE A 138 11.62 9.23 -22.32
C ILE A 138 12.69 10.05 -23.04
N VAL A 139 13.53 10.76 -22.29
CA VAL A 139 14.61 11.60 -22.84
C VAL A 139 15.64 10.77 -23.59
N ARG A 140 15.93 9.56 -23.14
CA ARG A 140 16.79 8.61 -23.85
C ARG A 140 16.23 8.27 -25.23
N HIS A 141 14.93 7.98 -25.33
CA HIS A 141 14.28 7.71 -26.62
C HIS A 141 14.21 8.95 -27.52
N LEU A 142 14.00 10.15 -26.95
CA LEU A 142 14.08 11.41 -27.69
C LEU A 142 15.47 11.64 -28.29
N ARG A 143 16.54 11.34 -27.54
CA ARG A 143 17.93 11.44 -28.00
C ARG A 143 18.25 10.45 -29.13
N ASN A 144 17.53 9.34 -29.21
CA ASN A 144 17.62 8.37 -30.31
C ASN A 144 16.89 8.85 -31.59
N GLY A 145 16.38 10.08 -31.62
CA GLY A 145 15.74 10.69 -32.79
C GLY A 145 14.25 10.37 -32.93
N LYS A 146 13.63 9.72 -31.94
CA LYS A 146 12.20 9.40 -31.98
C LYS A 146 11.33 10.65 -31.75
N PRO A 147 10.17 10.76 -32.43
CA PRO A 147 9.25 11.87 -32.20
C PRO A 147 8.69 11.82 -30.77
N PRO A 148 8.33 12.97 -30.16
CA PRO A 148 8.02 13.02 -28.72
C PRO A 148 6.90 12.11 -28.23
N PHE A 149 5.86 11.95 -29.04
CA PHE A 149 4.75 11.06 -28.70
C PHE A 149 5.18 9.58 -28.70
N GLU A 150 5.97 9.18 -29.70
CA GLU A 150 6.47 7.81 -29.82
C GLU A 150 7.48 7.48 -28.72
N ALA A 151 8.40 8.40 -28.43
CA ALA A 151 9.34 8.25 -27.33
C ALA A 151 8.64 8.10 -25.97
N ALA A 152 7.59 8.88 -25.72
CA ALA A 152 6.79 8.77 -24.50
C ALA A 152 5.98 7.46 -24.44
N LEU A 153 5.37 7.07 -25.57
CA LEU A 153 4.59 5.84 -25.66
C LEU A 153 5.46 4.61 -25.43
N GLU A 154 6.63 4.55 -26.05
CA GLU A 154 7.53 3.40 -25.96
C GLU A 154 8.17 3.31 -24.57
N ALA A 155 8.61 4.44 -24.01
CA ALA A 155 9.09 4.49 -22.62
C ALA A 155 8.01 4.02 -21.63
N ALA A 156 6.75 4.41 -21.83
CA ALA A 156 5.63 3.96 -21.01
C ALA A 156 5.31 2.48 -21.24
N GLN A 157 5.42 1.98 -22.47
CA GLN A 157 5.18 0.58 -22.82
C GLN A 157 6.25 -0.35 -22.26
N GLU A 158 7.52 0.08 -22.19
CA GLU A 158 8.60 -0.68 -21.57
C GLU A 158 8.24 -1.08 -20.12
N ILE A 159 7.72 -0.15 -19.33
CA ILE A 159 7.32 -0.44 -17.94
C ILE A 159 5.93 -1.09 -17.90
N GLY A 160 4.96 -0.52 -18.64
CA GLY A 160 3.57 -0.96 -18.59
C GLY A 160 3.35 -2.41 -19.04
N LEU A 161 4.06 -2.85 -20.09
CA LEU A 161 3.96 -4.23 -20.55
C LEU A 161 4.54 -5.21 -19.53
N ALA A 162 5.67 -4.87 -18.89
CA ALA A 162 6.28 -5.70 -17.85
C ALA A 162 5.32 -5.88 -16.65
N VAL A 163 4.65 -4.81 -16.23
CA VAL A 163 3.67 -4.85 -15.13
C VAL A 163 2.47 -5.73 -15.48
N ILE A 164 1.90 -5.55 -16.68
CA ILE A 164 0.74 -6.34 -17.14
C ILE A 164 1.12 -7.81 -17.28
N ALA A 165 2.24 -8.11 -17.94
CA ALA A 165 2.72 -9.47 -18.14
C ALA A 165 2.98 -10.17 -16.80
N THR A 166 3.67 -9.50 -15.87
CA THR A 166 3.94 -10.04 -14.53
C THR A 166 2.66 -10.31 -13.76
N SER A 167 1.71 -9.36 -13.81
CA SER A 167 0.41 -9.49 -13.15
C SER A 167 -0.38 -10.69 -13.67
N LEU A 168 -0.40 -10.88 -14.99
CA LEU A 168 -1.08 -12.02 -15.62
C LEU A 168 -0.42 -13.35 -15.28
N ILE A 169 0.92 -13.41 -15.27
CA ILE A 169 1.68 -14.60 -14.86
C ILE A 169 1.35 -14.97 -13.40
N LEU A 170 1.43 -14.01 -12.49
CA LEU A 170 1.15 -14.22 -11.07
C LEU A 170 -0.31 -14.64 -10.85
N MET A 171 -1.26 -13.99 -11.53
CA MET A 171 -2.67 -14.36 -11.48
C MET A 171 -2.86 -15.82 -11.91
N GLY A 172 -2.30 -16.23 -13.05
CA GLY A 172 -2.40 -17.60 -13.55
C GLY A 172 -1.83 -18.64 -12.56
N ILE A 173 -0.69 -18.35 -11.94
CA ILE A 173 -0.04 -19.23 -10.96
C ILE A 173 -0.88 -19.35 -9.68
N VAL A 174 -1.32 -18.22 -9.12
CA VAL A 174 -2.17 -18.17 -7.92
C VAL A 174 -3.48 -18.92 -8.15
N THR A 175 -4.15 -18.65 -9.27
CA THR A 175 -5.44 -19.27 -9.61
C THR A 175 -5.28 -20.77 -9.82
N LYS A 176 -4.26 -21.22 -10.58
CA LYS A 176 -3.97 -22.64 -10.77
C LYS A 176 -3.72 -23.36 -9.44
N ASN A 177 -2.93 -22.75 -8.55
CA ASN A 177 -2.62 -23.35 -7.25
C ASN A 177 -3.87 -23.44 -6.35
N SER A 178 -4.70 -22.41 -6.36
CA SER A 178 -5.94 -22.35 -5.58
C SER A 178 -6.98 -23.36 -6.07
N ILE A 179 -7.19 -23.45 -7.39
CA ILE A 179 -8.13 -24.39 -8.00
C ILE A 179 -7.73 -25.82 -7.68
N LEU A 180 -6.46 -26.18 -7.92
CA LEU A 180 -6.01 -27.55 -7.70
C LEU A 180 -6.11 -27.94 -6.23
N LEU A 181 -5.74 -27.07 -5.28
CA LEU A 181 -5.87 -27.36 -3.85
C LEU A 181 -7.35 -27.60 -3.47
N ALA A 182 -8.26 -26.73 -3.93
CA ALA A 182 -9.69 -26.90 -3.69
C ALA A 182 -10.21 -28.19 -4.32
N GLU A 183 -9.77 -28.54 -5.52
CA GLU A 183 -10.14 -29.77 -6.22
C GLU A 183 -9.68 -31.01 -5.45
N TYR A 184 -8.42 -31.07 -5.00
CA TYR A 184 -7.94 -32.17 -4.15
C TYR A 184 -8.76 -32.29 -2.86
N ALA A 185 -9.14 -31.17 -2.23
CA ALA A 185 -9.97 -31.19 -1.03
C ALA A 185 -11.40 -31.70 -1.32
N ILE A 186 -12.02 -31.28 -2.44
CA ILE A 186 -13.35 -31.74 -2.85
C ILE A 186 -13.34 -33.23 -3.19
N VAL A 187 -12.33 -33.70 -3.92
CA VAL A 187 -12.15 -35.11 -4.27
C VAL A 187 -11.96 -35.95 -3.00
N ALA A 188 -11.13 -35.49 -2.06
CA ALA A 188 -10.95 -36.16 -0.77
C ALA A 188 -12.23 -36.27 0.06
N GLN A 189 -13.09 -35.24 0.05
CA GLN A 189 -14.40 -35.31 0.71
C GLN A 189 -15.37 -36.26 0.01
N ARG A 190 -15.44 -36.23 -1.33
CA ARG A 190 -16.42 -36.98 -2.10
C ARG A 190 -16.09 -38.46 -2.24
N ASP A 191 -14.85 -38.77 -2.60
CA ASP A 191 -14.44 -40.12 -3.00
C ASP A 191 -13.88 -40.92 -1.83
N HIS A 192 -13.25 -40.24 -0.87
CA HIS A 192 -12.66 -40.86 0.33
C HIS A 192 -13.49 -40.64 1.59
N GLY A 193 -14.63 -39.92 1.51
CA GLY A 193 -15.52 -39.68 2.65
C GLY A 193 -14.88 -38.89 3.80
N MET A 194 -13.76 -38.21 3.56
CA MET A 194 -13.00 -37.52 4.60
C MET A 194 -13.77 -36.34 5.18
N SER A 195 -13.52 -36.07 6.46
CA SER A 195 -14.03 -34.86 7.10
C SER A 195 -13.42 -33.61 6.44
N ARG A 196 -14.15 -32.48 6.44
CA ARG A 196 -13.73 -31.27 5.70
C ARG A 196 -12.31 -30.81 6.04
N THR A 197 -11.99 -30.79 7.34
CA THR A 197 -10.67 -30.35 7.84
C THR A 197 -9.57 -31.32 7.43
N GLU A 198 -9.83 -32.62 7.48
CA GLU A 198 -8.89 -33.67 7.12
C GLU A 198 -8.60 -33.68 5.61
N ALA A 199 -9.64 -33.55 4.79
CA ALA A 199 -9.52 -33.40 3.34
C ALA A 199 -8.68 -32.17 2.94
N LEU A 200 -8.86 -31.06 3.67
CA LEU A 200 -8.11 -29.82 3.43
C LEU A 200 -6.63 -29.98 3.80
N ILE A 201 -6.33 -30.62 4.93
CA ILE A 201 -4.96 -30.89 5.37
C ILE A 201 -4.27 -31.86 4.40
N ASP A 202 -4.97 -32.91 3.96
CA ASP A 202 -4.46 -33.86 2.96
C ASP A 202 -4.16 -33.17 1.62
N ALA A 203 -5.10 -32.34 1.13
CA ALA A 203 -4.91 -31.54 -0.08
C ALA A 203 -3.70 -30.60 0.04
N CYS A 204 -3.54 -29.91 1.17
CA CYS A 204 -2.37 -29.07 1.44
C CYS A 204 -1.07 -29.87 1.37
N HIS A 205 -0.99 -31.06 1.99
CA HIS A 205 0.21 -31.88 1.92
C HIS A 205 0.54 -32.35 0.50
N LYS A 206 -0.48 -32.78 -0.26
CA LYS A 206 -0.32 -33.21 -1.66
C LYS A 206 0.12 -32.07 -2.57
N ARG A 207 -0.31 -30.84 -2.31
CA ARG A 207 0.00 -29.66 -3.13
C ARG A 207 1.23 -28.89 -2.67
N ALA A 208 1.62 -28.96 -1.40
CA ALA A 208 2.73 -28.20 -0.86
C ALA A 208 4.04 -28.49 -1.60
N ARG A 209 4.36 -29.77 -1.83
CA ARG A 209 5.60 -30.15 -2.53
C ARG A 209 5.64 -29.62 -3.98
N PRO A 210 4.60 -29.82 -4.82
CA PRO A 210 4.55 -29.20 -6.15
C PRO A 210 4.58 -27.66 -6.15
N ILE A 211 3.85 -27.00 -5.24
CA ILE A 211 3.81 -25.52 -5.18
C ILE A 211 5.19 -24.97 -4.82
N VAL A 212 5.83 -25.52 -3.78
CA VAL A 212 7.18 -25.12 -3.37
C VAL A 212 8.20 -25.39 -4.48
N MET A 213 8.11 -26.56 -5.14
CA MET A 213 8.99 -26.90 -6.25
C MET A 213 8.94 -25.86 -7.38
N THR A 214 7.74 -25.47 -7.82
CA THR A 214 7.60 -24.45 -8.87
C THR A 214 8.15 -23.10 -8.45
N THR A 215 7.92 -22.72 -7.20
CA THR A 215 8.39 -21.44 -6.64
C THR A 215 9.91 -21.39 -6.60
N VAL A 216 10.54 -22.43 -6.08
CA VAL A 216 12.00 -22.55 -6.03
C VAL A 216 12.59 -22.57 -7.45
N ALA A 217 12.04 -23.37 -8.36
CA ALA A 217 12.55 -23.48 -9.72
C ALA A 217 12.44 -22.16 -10.50
N MET A 218 11.29 -21.50 -10.46
CA MET A 218 11.10 -20.20 -11.12
C MET A 218 11.95 -19.11 -10.49
N THR A 219 12.06 -19.10 -9.15
CA THR A 219 12.90 -18.12 -8.45
C THR A 219 14.35 -18.30 -8.86
N ALA A 220 14.90 -19.52 -8.77
CA ALA A 220 16.27 -19.81 -9.16
C ALA A 220 16.55 -19.46 -10.63
N GLY A 221 15.61 -19.75 -11.54
CA GLY A 221 15.73 -19.41 -12.96
C GLY A 221 15.67 -17.91 -13.25
N MET A 222 14.99 -17.12 -12.42
CA MET A 222 14.86 -15.66 -12.60
C MET A 222 15.90 -14.85 -11.82
N VAL A 223 16.65 -15.45 -10.90
CA VAL A 223 17.70 -14.76 -10.13
C VAL A 223 18.76 -14.09 -11.01
N PRO A 224 19.33 -14.74 -12.05
CA PRO A 224 20.31 -14.09 -12.93
C PRO A 224 19.73 -12.88 -13.67
N MET A 225 18.47 -12.99 -14.09
CA MET A 225 17.73 -11.91 -14.75
C MET A 225 17.47 -10.74 -13.78
N ALA A 226 17.13 -11.02 -12.53
CA ALA A 226 16.92 -10.01 -11.48
C ALA A 226 18.22 -9.27 -11.12
N LEU A 227 19.36 -9.95 -11.19
CA LEU A 227 20.68 -9.36 -10.96
C LEU A 227 21.24 -8.62 -12.19
N GLY A 228 20.51 -8.59 -13.31
CA GLY A 228 20.96 -7.93 -14.54
C GLY A 228 22.13 -8.63 -15.22
N LEU A 229 22.37 -9.92 -14.93
CA LEU A 229 23.49 -10.69 -15.49
C LEU A 229 23.25 -11.11 -16.96
N GLU A 230 22.03 -10.95 -17.48
CA GLU A 230 21.62 -11.40 -18.82
C GLU A 230 20.97 -10.29 -19.67
N GLY A 231 21.70 -9.75 -20.64
CA GLY A 231 21.16 -8.87 -21.69
C GLY A 231 20.72 -7.48 -21.21
N ASP A 232 19.71 -6.90 -21.86
CA ASP A 232 19.19 -5.56 -21.53
C ASP A 232 18.48 -5.56 -20.16
N ALA A 233 19.19 -5.02 -19.15
CA ALA A 233 18.76 -5.04 -17.75
C ALA A 233 17.57 -4.12 -17.46
N GLY A 234 17.30 -3.12 -18.30
CA GLY A 234 16.28 -2.10 -18.02
C GLY A 234 14.85 -2.66 -17.98
N PHE A 235 14.53 -3.62 -18.85
CA PHE A 235 13.19 -4.21 -18.96
C PHE A 235 13.04 -5.50 -18.15
N ARG A 236 14.10 -6.34 -18.16
CA ARG A 236 14.01 -7.72 -17.67
C ARG A 236 14.19 -7.85 -16.16
N ALA A 237 15.05 -7.04 -15.56
CA ALA A 237 15.33 -7.13 -14.13
C ALA A 237 14.12 -6.75 -13.25
N PRO A 238 13.39 -5.64 -13.51
CA PRO A 238 12.19 -5.31 -12.73
C PRO A 238 11.11 -6.39 -12.83
N MET A 239 10.92 -6.97 -14.01
CA MET A 239 9.99 -8.08 -14.23
C MET A 239 10.39 -9.32 -13.40
N ALA A 240 11.67 -9.67 -13.40
CA ALA A 240 12.21 -10.80 -12.62
C ALA A 240 11.96 -10.60 -11.11
N VAL A 241 12.28 -9.42 -10.60
CA VAL A 241 12.11 -9.08 -9.17
C VAL A 241 10.63 -9.14 -8.78
N ALA A 242 9.75 -8.56 -9.60
CA ALA A 242 8.32 -8.57 -9.35
C ALA A 242 7.73 -9.99 -9.37
N VAL A 243 8.14 -10.84 -10.32
CA VAL A 243 7.70 -12.24 -10.36
C VAL A 243 8.23 -13.02 -9.15
N ILE A 244 9.50 -12.88 -8.78
CA ILE A 244 10.09 -13.56 -7.61
C ILE A 244 9.34 -13.17 -6.33
N GLY A 245 9.17 -11.86 -6.09
CA GLY A 245 8.44 -11.36 -4.94
C GLY A 245 7.00 -11.87 -4.91
N GLY A 246 6.30 -11.75 -6.03
CA GLY A 246 4.92 -12.23 -6.18
C GLY A 246 4.77 -13.75 -5.98
N LEU A 247 5.73 -14.55 -6.44
CA LEU A 247 5.75 -16.01 -6.27
C LEU A 247 5.96 -16.41 -4.81
N LEU A 248 6.90 -15.77 -4.12
CA LEU A 248 7.15 -16.03 -2.70
C LEU A 248 5.92 -15.69 -1.87
N THR A 249 5.34 -14.50 -2.08
CA THR A 249 4.13 -14.07 -1.38
C THR A 249 2.92 -14.94 -1.73
N SER A 250 2.69 -15.27 -3.00
CA SER A 250 1.56 -16.10 -3.43
C SER A 250 1.65 -17.54 -2.93
N THR A 251 2.85 -18.09 -2.77
CA THR A 251 3.04 -19.43 -2.21
C THR A 251 2.57 -19.50 -0.77
N LEU A 252 2.97 -18.53 0.05
CA LEU A 252 2.53 -18.40 1.44
C LEU A 252 1.01 -18.17 1.50
N LEU A 253 0.51 -17.21 0.73
CA LEU A 253 -0.92 -16.88 0.71
C LEU A 253 -1.76 -18.07 0.22
N SER A 254 -1.32 -18.82 -0.78
CA SER A 254 -2.10 -19.95 -1.30
C SER A 254 -2.25 -21.07 -0.27
N LEU A 255 -1.19 -21.39 0.47
CA LEU A 255 -1.21 -22.44 1.50
C LEU A 255 -1.93 -22.00 2.79
N LEU A 256 -2.03 -20.70 3.06
CA LEU A 256 -2.66 -20.19 4.27
C LEU A 256 -4.10 -19.71 4.04
N VAL A 257 -4.32 -18.90 3.00
CA VAL A 257 -5.59 -18.23 2.75
C VAL A 257 -6.59 -19.14 2.07
N VAL A 258 -6.19 -19.95 1.08
CA VAL A 258 -7.12 -20.83 0.36
C VAL A 258 -7.83 -21.81 1.29
N PRO A 259 -7.15 -22.49 2.23
CA PRO A 259 -7.80 -23.34 3.22
C PRO A 259 -8.85 -22.60 4.06
N VAL A 260 -8.51 -21.39 4.53
CA VAL A 260 -9.41 -20.57 5.36
C VAL A 260 -10.62 -20.11 4.57
N VAL A 261 -10.43 -19.65 3.34
CA VAL A 261 -11.50 -19.21 2.44
C VAL A 261 -12.41 -20.38 2.10
N PHE A 262 -11.84 -21.54 1.75
CA PHE A 262 -12.61 -22.75 1.44
C PHE A 262 -13.52 -23.14 2.61
N LYS A 263 -12.99 -23.14 3.84
CA LYS A 263 -13.78 -23.39 5.05
C LYS A 263 -14.93 -22.40 5.20
N LYS A 264 -14.67 -21.09 5.08
CA LYS A 264 -15.70 -20.04 5.20
C LYS A 264 -16.80 -20.18 4.15
N VAL A 265 -16.44 -20.49 2.90
CA VAL A 265 -17.40 -20.68 1.80
C VAL A 265 -18.29 -21.90 2.05
N ASP A 266 -17.71 -23.00 2.53
CA ASP A 266 -18.47 -24.19 2.88
C ASP A 266 -19.41 -23.97 4.08
N ASP A 267 -18.98 -23.19 5.07
CA ASP A 267 -19.81 -22.81 6.22
C ASP A 267 -20.96 -21.89 5.79
N LEU A 268 -20.70 -20.93 4.90
CA LEU A 268 -21.71 -20.07 4.29
C LEU A 268 -22.72 -20.89 3.49
N LYS A 269 -22.27 -21.83 2.67
CA LYS A 269 -23.14 -22.75 1.91
C LYS A 269 -24.03 -23.56 2.84
N ALA A 270 -23.47 -24.11 3.93
CA ALA A 270 -24.23 -24.86 4.91
C ALA A 270 -25.27 -23.98 5.62
N TRP A 271 -24.93 -22.73 5.94
CA TRP A 271 -25.88 -21.77 6.50
C TRP A 271 -27.00 -21.42 5.52
N VAL A 272 -26.68 -21.06 4.27
CA VAL A 272 -27.68 -20.73 3.23
C VAL A 272 -28.62 -21.91 2.95
N LEU A 273 -28.09 -23.14 2.84
CA LEU A 273 -28.90 -24.34 2.61
C LEU A 273 -29.86 -24.64 3.76
N ARG A 274 -29.58 -24.19 4.99
CA ARG A 274 -30.52 -24.31 6.12
C ARG A 274 -31.71 -23.36 6.01
N TRP A 275 -31.59 -22.28 5.24
CA TRP A 275 -32.65 -21.29 5.00
C TRP A 275 -33.47 -21.56 3.73
N LEU A 276 -33.05 -22.52 2.89
CA LEU A 276 -33.75 -22.95 1.68
C LEU A 276 -34.29 -24.40 1.83
N PRO A 277 -35.45 -24.60 2.50
CA PRO A 277 -36.06 -25.91 2.66
C PRO A 277 -36.68 -26.37 1.33
N GLY A 278 -35.90 -27.09 0.53
CA GLY A 278 -36.36 -27.67 -0.74
C GLY A 278 -35.28 -28.37 -1.56
N ILE A 279 -34.00 -28.07 -1.33
CA ILE A 279 -32.87 -28.66 -2.06
C ILE A 279 -32.08 -29.56 -1.10
N ARG A 280 -32.60 -30.76 -0.80
CA ARG A 280 -31.81 -31.78 -0.08
C ARG A 280 -30.87 -32.48 -1.07
N PRO A 281 -29.57 -32.60 -0.77
CA PRO A 281 -28.69 -33.41 -1.61
C PRO A 281 -29.11 -34.89 -1.50
N ARG A 282 -29.33 -35.51 -2.66
CA ARG A 282 -29.67 -36.93 -2.80
C ARG A 282 -28.48 -37.74 -2.25
N ARG A 283 -28.63 -38.37 -1.08
CA ARG A 283 -27.65 -39.32 -0.54
C ARG A 283 -27.45 -40.42 -1.59
N GLY A 284 -26.24 -40.52 -2.14
CA GLY A 284 -25.82 -41.62 -3.01
C GLY A 284 -26.04 -42.96 -2.30
N GLY A 285 -26.49 -43.94 -3.08
CA GLY A 285 -26.97 -45.23 -2.60
C GLY A 285 -25.95 -46.01 -1.77
N THR A 286 -26.50 -46.82 -0.87
CA THR A 286 -25.85 -47.91 -0.14
C THR A 286 -24.96 -48.75 -1.06
N GLN A 287 -23.67 -48.81 -0.72
CA GLN A 287 -22.70 -49.75 -1.30
C GLN A 287 -23.05 -51.16 -0.80
N PRO A 288 -23.18 -52.20 -1.65
CA PRO A 288 -23.44 -53.55 -1.19
C PRO A 288 -22.19 -54.13 -0.51
N SER A 289 -22.40 -54.82 0.61
CA SER A 289 -21.36 -55.51 1.38
C SER A 289 -20.56 -56.48 0.51
N PRO A 290 -19.22 -56.62 0.72
CA PRO A 290 -18.44 -57.60 0.00
C PRO A 290 -18.89 -59.03 0.37
N PRO A 291 -18.92 -59.98 -0.59
CA PRO A 291 -19.23 -61.37 -0.29
C PRO A 291 -18.15 -61.96 0.61
N GLN A 292 -18.58 -62.60 1.69
CA GLN A 292 -17.73 -63.45 2.51
C GLN A 292 -17.48 -64.74 1.73
N VAL A 293 -16.24 -64.95 1.29
CA VAL A 293 -15.63 -66.27 1.01
C VAL A 293 -14.18 -66.22 1.43
#